data_AF-A0A1N7CAF3-F1
#
_entry.id   AF-A0A1N7CAF3-F1
#
_cell.length_a   1.000
_cell.length_b   1.000
_cell.length_c   1.000
_cell.angle_alpha   90.00
_cell.angle_beta   90.00
_cell.angle_gamma   90.00
#
_symmetry.space_group_name_H-M   'P 1'
#
loop_
_entity.id
_entity.type
_entity.pdbx_description
1 polymer ?
#
loop_
_entity_poly.entity_id
_entity_poly.type
_entity_poly.pdbx_seq_one_letter_code
_entity_poly.pdbx_strand_id
1 'polypeptide(L)'
;MVTDDQRMTDNGYRNTSFDDHSSIAERLLRVLENFADEFSRRGVPVHLDQIANDGKYLKGKKVGQEPERFVEQFLVWPSLDIFGFDHWAQPYGYPKWDHSTPDFAIKNFQSNIKCAVIGEVKTPNKFEYAEMDIVEYLKSDLGDPTVAFATDGIKWKVYARPAKDDEHKLIASIDLSETFARLPFRYKERESYDTFQTRQAMGDVDVMEKTAIERQATKIL
;
A
#
# COMPACT_ATOMS: atom_id res chain seq x y z
N MET A 1 24.34 -46.76 -42.84
CA MET A 1 23.78 -47.43 -41.65
C MET A 1 23.22 -46.33 -40.77
N VAL A 2 21.91 -46.31 -40.61
CA VAL A 2 21.13 -45.30 -39.89
C VAL A 2 21.23 -45.60 -38.38
N THR A 3 21.49 -44.58 -37.57
CA THR A 3 21.07 -44.57 -36.16
C THR A 3 20.57 -43.16 -35.81
N ASP A 4 19.26 -43.02 -35.90
CA ASP A 4 18.44 -42.17 -35.04
C ASP A 4 18.74 -42.51 -33.57
N ASP A 5 18.86 -41.49 -32.70
CA ASP A 5 17.81 -41.15 -31.72
C ASP A 5 18.33 -40.02 -30.80
N GLN A 6 18.12 -38.77 -31.24
CA GLN A 6 18.24 -37.59 -30.40
C GLN A 6 16.82 -37.06 -30.15
N ARG A 7 16.23 -37.45 -29.02
CA ARG A 7 15.14 -36.75 -28.31
C ARG A 7 14.91 -37.44 -26.98
N MET A 8 14.97 -36.68 -25.89
CA MET A 8 14.21 -36.81 -24.63
C MET A 8 14.95 -35.97 -23.57
N THR A 9 14.64 -34.67 -23.54
CA THR A 9 13.86 -34.01 -22.47
C THR A 9 14.80 -33.33 -21.47
N ASP A 10 15.18 -32.10 -21.84
CA ASP A 10 15.60 -31.06 -20.91
C ASP A 10 14.35 -30.67 -20.09
N ASN A 11 14.09 -31.46 -19.05
CA ASN A 11 13.03 -31.17 -18.10
C ASN A 11 13.60 -30.12 -17.14
N GLY A 12 13.40 -28.86 -17.49
CA GLY A 12 13.73 -27.70 -16.67
C GLY A 12 13.05 -27.82 -15.32
N TYR A 13 13.77 -28.40 -14.36
CA TYR A 13 13.51 -28.23 -12.94
C TYR A 13 13.72 -26.74 -12.65
N ARG A 14 12.64 -25.96 -12.80
CA ARG A 14 12.51 -24.68 -12.13
C ARG A 14 12.72 -24.97 -10.66
N ASN A 15 13.89 -24.58 -10.19
CA ASN A 15 14.26 -24.55 -8.80
C ASN A 15 13.33 -23.53 -8.15
N THR A 16 12.14 -23.93 -7.73
CA THR A 16 11.26 -23.12 -6.88
C THR A 16 11.93 -23.08 -5.52
N SER A 17 12.82 -22.12 -5.36
CA SER A 17 13.46 -21.84 -4.10
C SER A 17 12.35 -21.55 -3.08
N PHE A 18 12.52 -22.01 -1.85
CA PHE A 18 11.65 -21.68 -0.70
C PHE A 18 11.52 -20.15 -0.44
N ASP A 19 12.24 -19.34 -1.21
CA ASP A 19 12.25 -17.86 -1.24
C ASP A 19 11.20 -17.25 -2.19
N ASP A 20 10.43 -18.05 -2.95
CA ASP A 20 9.40 -17.57 -3.90
C ASP A 20 8.11 -17.04 -3.23
N HIS A 21 8.11 -16.83 -1.92
CA HIS A 21 6.99 -16.30 -1.16
C HIS A 21 7.46 -15.14 -0.29
N SER A 22 7.37 -13.90 -0.78
CA SER A 22 7.50 -12.73 0.10
C SER A 22 6.50 -12.89 1.25
N SER A 23 7.02 -13.06 2.47
CA SER A 23 6.23 -13.16 3.68
C SER A 23 5.34 -11.92 3.87
N ILE A 24 5.74 -10.78 3.29
CA ILE A 24 4.97 -9.54 3.27
C ILE A 24 3.80 -9.62 2.30
N ALA A 25 4.00 -10.11 1.08
CA ALA A 25 2.91 -10.29 0.13
C ALA A 25 1.80 -11.18 0.72
N GLU A 26 2.17 -12.28 1.40
CA GLU A 26 1.19 -13.13 2.07
C GLU A 26 0.47 -12.40 3.22
N ARG A 27 1.20 -11.72 4.10
CA ARG A 27 0.59 -10.98 5.21
C ARG A 27 -0.32 -9.85 4.72
N LEU A 28 0.08 -9.15 3.66
CA LEU A 28 -0.66 -8.03 3.09
C LEU A 28 -1.91 -8.53 2.35
N LEU A 29 -1.84 -9.67 1.68
CA LEU A 29 -3.02 -10.33 1.13
C LEU A 29 -4.02 -10.64 2.24
N ARG A 30 -3.58 -11.15 3.40
CA ARG A 30 -4.47 -11.39 4.54
C ARG A 30 -5.14 -10.10 5.05
N VAL A 31 -4.45 -8.97 5.01
CA VAL A 31 -5.06 -7.66 5.34
C VAL A 31 -6.15 -7.30 4.34
N LEU A 32 -5.88 -7.43 3.04
CA LEU A 32 -6.85 -7.20 1.98
C LEU A 32 -8.08 -8.12 2.13
N GLU A 33 -7.86 -9.40 2.42
CA GLU A 33 -8.92 -10.36 2.68
C GLU A 33 -9.75 -9.99 3.92
N ASN A 34 -9.10 -9.56 5.01
CA ASN A 34 -9.80 -9.12 6.21
C ASN A 34 -10.62 -7.85 5.96
N PHE A 35 -10.09 -6.91 5.18
CA PHE A 35 -10.81 -5.72 4.73
C PHE A 35 -12.06 -6.10 3.92
N ALA A 36 -11.93 -7.07 3.02
CA ALA A 36 -13.06 -7.60 2.27
C ALA A 36 -14.09 -8.29 3.20
N ASP A 37 -13.61 -9.04 4.21
CA ASP A 37 -14.48 -9.80 5.13
C ASP A 37 -15.33 -8.84 5.98
N GLU A 38 -14.86 -7.62 6.24
CA GLU A 38 -15.63 -6.57 6.92
C GLU A 38 -16.90 -6.17 6.14
N PHE A 39 -16.86 -6.12 4.81
CA PHE A 39 -18.07 -5.84 4.02
C PHE A 39 -19.09 -6.96 4.16
N SER A 40 -18.62 -8.21 4.19
CA SER A 40 -19.48 -9.38 4.39
C SER A 40 -20.07 -9.42 5.79
N ARG A 41 -19.28 -9.16 6.84
CA ARG A 41 -19.75 -9.07 8.23
C ARG A 41 -20.83 -7.99 8.40
N ARG A 42 -20.73 -6.89 7.65
CA ARG A 42 -21.69 -5.78 7.65
C ARG A 42 -22.87 -5.97 6.70
N GLY A 43 -22.95 -7.10 5.99
CA GLY A 43 -24.04 -7.41 5.07
C GLY A 43 -24.05 -6.56 3.80
N VAL A 44 -22.90 -6.03 3.38
CA VAL A 44 -22.74 -5.18 2.18
C VAL A 44 -21.67 -5.67 1.18
N PRO A 45 -21.55 -6.97 0.86
CA PRO A 45 -20.52 -7.47 -0.07
C PRO A 45 -20.65 -6.89 -1.49
N VAL A 46 -21.87 -6.55 -1.93
CA VAL A 46 -22.10 -5.87 -3.22
C VAL A 46 -21.44 -4.49 -3.26
N HIS A 47 -21.32 -3.82 -2.11
CA HIS A 47 -20.66 -2.51 -2.05
C HIS A 47 -19.14 -2.63 -2.25
N LEU A 48 -18.52 -3.73 -1.80
CA LEU A 48 -17.10 -4.03 -2.09
C LEU A 48 -16.89 -4.22 -3.60
N ASP A 49 -17.72 -5.03 -4.24
CA ASP A 49 -17.64 -5.29 -5.68
C ASP A 49 -17.72 -4.00 -6.50
N GLN A 50 -18.62 -3.10 -6.12
CA GLN A 50 -18.76 -1.80 -6.77
C GLN A 50 -17.53 -0.89 -6.60
N ILE A 51 -16.86 -0.97 -5.46
CA ILE A 51 -15.63 -0.19 -5.25
C ILE A 51 -14.48 -0.81 -6.06
N ALA A 52 -14.34 -2.13 -6.00
CA ALA A 52 -13.22 -2.85 -6.60
C ALA A 52 -13.29 -2.92 -8.14
N ASN A 53 -14.48 -3.07 -8.70
CA ASN A 53 -14.66 -3.36 -10.13
C ASN A 53 -15.40 -2.25 -10.91
N ASP A 54 -16.22 -1.42 -10.24
CA ASP A 54 -16.99 -0.35 -10.91
C ASP A 54 -16.41 1.06 -10.66
N GLY A 55 -15.29 1.17 -9.94
CA GLY A 55 -14.68 2.47 -9.59
C GLY A 55 -15.53 3.34 -8.67
N LYS A 56 -16.53 2.78 -7.95
CA LYS A 56 -17.37 3.56 -7.05
C LYS A 56 -16.63 3.92 -5.77
N TYR A 57 -17.02 5.04 -5.16
CA TYR A 57 -16.46 5.45 -3.88
C TYR A 57 -17.08 4.69 -2.70
N LEU A 58 -16.26 4.44 -1.68
CA LEU A 58 -16.71 3.98 -0.38
C LEU A 58 -17.72 4.98 0.21
N LYS A 59 -18.84 4.47 0.73
CA LYS A 59 -19.93 5.27 1.29
C LYS A 59 -20.14 4.90 2.74
N GLY A 60 -20.01 5.89 3.64
CA GLY A 60 -20.08 5.64 5.08
C GLY A 60 -21.40 5.02 5.52
N LYS A 61 -22.51 5.49 4.93
CA LYS A 61 -23.85 4.92 5.16
C LYS A 61 -23.98 3.42 4.83
N LYS A 62 -23.12 2.87 3.97
CA LYS A 62 -23.11 1.44 3.62
C LYS A 62 -22.33 0.62 4.63
N VAL A 63 -21.22 1.16 5.14
CA VAL A 63 -20.38 0.48 6.12
C VAL A 63 -20.72 0.85 7.57
N GLY A 64 -21.61 1.81 7.82
CA GLY A 64 -22.02 2.22 9.17
C GLY A 64 -20.96 3.01 9.94
N GLN A 65 -19.97 3.58 9.26
CA GLN A 65 -18.92 4.41 9.86
C GLN A 65 -18.38 5.43 8.85
N GLU A 66 -17.57 6.38 9.33
CA GLU A 66 -16.88 7.32 8.47
C GLU A 66 -15.92 6.54 7.52
N PRO A 67 -15.99 6.77 6.19
CA PRO A 67 -15.20 6.04 5.21
C PRO A 67 -13.69 6.02 5.42
N GLU A 68 -13.07 7.16 5.75
CA GLU A 68 -11.62 7.25 5.96
C GLU A 68 -11.22 6.42 7.18
N ARG A 69 -11.94 6.55 8.31
CA ARG A 69 -11.78 5.68 9.49
C ARG A 69 -11.89 4.20 9.18
N PHE A 70 -12.74 3.80 8.22
CA PHE A 70 -12.87 2.40 7.80
C PHE A 70 -11.62 1.91 7.09
N VAL A 71 -11.09 2.73 6.20
CA VAL A 71 -9.91 2.40 5.41
C VAL A 71 -8.66 2.43 6.28
N GLU A 72 -8.53 3.45 7.13
CA GLU A 72 -7.53 3.53 8.19
C GLU A 72 -7.47 2.23 9.02
N GLN A 73 -8.57 1.88 9.67
CA GLN A 73 -8.62 0.78 10.64
C GLN A 73 -8.39 -0.60 10.03
N PHE A 74 -9.00 -0.88 8.88
CA PHE A 74 -9.06 -2.24 8.35
C PHE A 74 -8.10 -2.48 7.19
N LEU A 75 -7.43 -1.44 6.68
CA LEU A 75 -6.54 -1.56 5.53
C LEU A 75 -5.21 -0.85 5.76
N VAL A 76 -5.20 0.45 6.05
CA VAL A 76 -3.95 1.24 6.11
C VAL A 76 -3.11 0.90 7.34
N TRP A 77 -3.66 0.95 8.55
CA TRP A 77 -2.90 0.67 9.78
C TRP A 77 -2.34 -0.76 9.81
N PRO A 78 -3.13 -1.80 9.47
CA PRO A 78 -2.58 -3.15 9.37
C PRO A 78 -1.50 -3.29 8.29
N SER A 79 -1.59 -2.53 7.19
CA SER A 79 -0.55 -2.53 6.14
C SER A 79 0.75 -1.88 6.64
N LEU A 80 0.65 -0.73 7.33
CA LEU A 80 1.83 -0.07 7.94
C LEU A 80 2.55 -0.98 8.95
N ASP A 81 1.79 -1.74 9.76
CA ASP A 81 2.36 -2.72 10.68
C ASP A 81 3.14 -3.82 9.94
N ILE A 82 2.61 -4.32 8.82
CA ILE A 82 3.31 -5.29 7.97
C ILE A 82 4.59 -4.70 7.38
N PHE A 83 4.55 -3.44 6.94
CA PHE A 83 5.71 -2.73 6.42
C PHE A 83 6.75 -2.36 7.50
N GLY A 84 6.42 -2.56 8.78
CA GLY A 84 7.31 -2.34 9.92
C GLY A 84 7.29 -0.92 10.48
N PHE A 85 6.24 -0.15 10.19
CA PHE A 85 6.08 1.24 10.61
C PHE A 85 5.17 1.39 11.82
N ASP A 86 5.67 2.07 12.85
CA ASP A 86 4.86 2.56 13.96
C ASP A 86 4.32 3.94 13.60
N HIS A 87 3.01 4.12 13.68
CA HIS A 87 2.36 5.37 13.30
C HIS A 87 1.73 6.10 14.50
N TRP A 88 1.54 7.40 14.34
CA TRP A 88 0.65 8.24 15.14
C TRP A 88 -0.47 8.72 14.23
N ALA A 89 -1.71 8.29 14.47
CA ALA A 89 -2.86 8.87 13.79
C ALA A 89 -3.13 10.30 14.29
N GLN A 90 -3.44 11.22 13.38
CA GLN A 90 -3.75 12.63 13.62
C GLN A 90 -2.72 13.32 14.55
N PRO A 91 -1.43 13.33 14.14
CA PRO A 91 -0.35 13.86 14.95
C PRO A 91 -0.57 15.33 15.26
N TYR A 92 -0.49 15.67 16.56
CA TYR A 92 -0.52 17.07 16.97
C TYR A 92 0.81 17.75 16.64
N GLY A 93 0.75 18.97 16.10
CA GLY A 93 1.94 19.78 15.82
C GLY A 93 2.61 19.54 14.45
N TYR A 94 1.93 18.82 13.55
CA TYR A 94 2.30 18.67 12.14
C TYR A 94 1.22 19.30 11.24
N PRO A 95 1.55 20.19 10.30
CA PRO A 95 2.66 21.15 10.26
C PRO A 95 2.36 22.40 11.12
N LYS A 96 3.34 23.32 11.21
CA LYS A 96 3.18 24.66 11.84
C LYS A 96 2.55 25.71 10.91
N TRP A 97 2.06 25.31 9.73
CA TRP A 97 1.76 26.22 8.63
C TRP A 97 0.53 25.69 7.88
N ASP A 98 -0.49 26.54 7.81
CA ASP A 98 -1.85 26.27 7.36
C ASP A 98 -2.61 25.20 8.16
N HIS A 99 -3.94 25.33 8.21
CA HIS A 99 -4.79 24.60 9.14
C HIS A 99 -5.01 23.11 8.79
N SER A 100 -4.18 22.53 7.92
CA SER A 100 -4.23 21.11 7.58
C SER A 100 -3.31 20.29 8.49
N THR A 101 -3.69 19.05 8.78
CA THR A 101 -2.92 18.13 9.63
C THR A 101 -2.86 16.81 8.87
N PRO A 102 -1.67 16.22 8.65
CA PRO A 102 -1.58 14.95 7.95
C PRO A 102 -2.33 13.88 8.75
N ASP A 103 -2.88 12.88 8.07
CA ASP A 103 -3.63 11.81 8.73
C ASP A 103 -2.76 10.97 9.67
N PHE A 104 -1.46 10.83 9.37
CA PHE A 104 -0.52 10.17 10.26
C PHE A 104 0.91 10.68 10.18
N ALA A 105 1.70 10.34 11.20
CA ALA A 105 3.17 10.45 11.20
C ALA A 105 3.82 9.13 11.61
N ILE A 106 5.02 8.84 11.11
CA ILE A 106 5.79 7.64 11.48
C ILE A 106 6.74 7.96 12.64
N LYS A 107 6.75 7.10 13.66
CA LYS A 107 7.52 7.29 14.91
C LYS A 107 8.86 6.58 14.92
N ASN A 108 8.98 5.49 14.17
CA ASN A 108 10.12 4.58 14.23
C ASN A 108 10.99 4.63 12.97
N PHE A 109 10.98 5.76 12.26
CA PHE A 109 11.80 5.98 11.07
C PHE A 109 13.24 6.27 11.45
N GLN A 110 14.16 5.49 10.90
CA GLN A 110 15.59 5.61 11.15
C GLN A 110 16.29 6.13 9.89
N SER A 111 16.87 7.32 10.01
CA SER A 111 17.74 7.91 9.01
C SER A 111 18.92 8.56 9.71
N ASN A 112 20.07 8.61 9.02
CA ASN A 112 21.21 9.41 9.46
C ASN A 112 20.92 10.92 9.42
N ILE A 113 19.82 11.32 8.77
CA ILE A 113 19.34 12.68 8.66
C ILE A 113 17.99 12.77 9.36
N LYS A 114 17.86 13.74 10.28
CA LYS A 114 16.59 14.01 10.94
C LYS A 114 15.59 14.53 9.90
N CYS A 115 14.50 13.80 9.69
CA CYS A 115 13.44 14.17 8.76
C CYS A 115 12.06 14.04 9.42
N ALA A 116 11.09 14.78 8.88
CA ALA A 116 9.68 14.54 9.15
C ALA A 116 9.20 13.35 8.29
N VAL A 117 8.35 12.50 8.85
CA VAL A 117 7.74 11.39 8.12
C VAL A 117 6.25 11.38 8.35
N ILE A 118 5.50 11.73 7.32
CA ILE A 118 4.06 12.00 7.39
C ILE A 118 3.31 11.19 6.33
N GLY A 119 1.99 11.09 6.45
CA GLY A 119 1.19 10.54 5.38
C GLY A 119 -0.26 10.98 5.39
N GLU A 120 -0.85 10.87 4.21
CA GLU A 120 -2.25 11.19 3.91
C GLU A 120 -2.96 9.93 3.42
N VAL A 121 -4.18 9.73 3.92
CA VAL A 121 -5.04 8.59 3.67
C VAL A 121 -6.33 9.07 3.03
N LYS A 122 -6.71 8.47 1.91
CA LYS A 122 -8.06 8.62 1.36
C LYS A 122 -8.74 7.27 1.25
N THR A 123 -10.01 7.29 0.85
CA THR A 123 -10.75 6.05 0.57
C THR A 123 -10.40 5.48 -0.80
N PRO A 124 -10.53 4.15 -1.04
CA PRO A 124 -10.31 3.56 -2.35
C PRO A 124 -10.98 4.33 -3.50
N ASN A 125 -10.27 4.42 -4.63
CA ASN A 125 -10.60 5.23 -5.81
C ASN A 125 -10.46 6.75 -5.60
N LYS A 126 -9.77 7.19 -4.54
CA LYS A 126 -9.44 8.60 -4.29
C LYS A 126 -7.93 8.82 -4.05
N PHE A 127 -7.09 7.91 -4.53
CA PHE A 127 -5.65 7.98 -4.36
C PHE A 127 -5.06 9.31 -4.83
N GLU A 128 -5.56 9.85 -5.94
CA GLU A 128 -5.08 11.09 -6.54
C GLU A 128 -5.23 12.29 -5.60
N TYR A 129 -6.25 12.28 -4.74
CA TYR A 129 -6.41 13.33 -3.72
C TYR A 129 -5.35 13.21 -2.62
N ALA A 130 -4.99 11.99 -2.20
CA ALA A 130 -3.89 11.80 -1.25
C ALA A 130 -2.56 12.27 -1.85
N GLU A 131 -2.31 11.97 -3.13
CA GLU A 131 -1.11 12.41 -3.83
C GLU A 131 -1.06 13.94 -3.96
N MET A 132 -2.18 14.58 -4.29
CA MET A 132 -2.28 16.05 -4.34
C MET A 132 -1.95 16.69 -2.98
N ASP A 133 -2.58 16.22 -1.90
CA ASP A 133 -2.38 16.76 -0.55
C ASP A 133 -0.91 16.62 -0.12
N ILE A 134 -0.28 15.46 -0.38
CA ILE A 134 1.15 15.26 -0.11
C ILE A 134 2.04 16.20 -0.93
N VAL A 135 1.77 16.36 -2.22
CA VAL A 135 2.56 17.27 -3.08
C VAL A 135 2.42 18.72 -2.61
N GLU A 136 1.25 19.12 -2.13
CA GLU A 136 1.03 20.44 -1.53
C GLU A 136 1.85 20.61 -0.24
N TYR A 137 1.83 19.63 0.67
CA TYR A 137 2.65 19.65 1.89
C TYR A 137 4.15 19.75 1.57
N LEU A 138 4.63 18.97 0.59
CA LEU A 138 6.04 18.98 0.20
C LEU A 138 6.47 20.29 -0.47
N LYS A 139 5.55 21.05 -1.08
CA LYS A 139 5.85 22.38 -1.63
C LYS A 139 5.80 23.49 -0.59
N SER A 140 4.94 23.36 0.43
CA SER A 140 4.77 24.38 1.47
C SER A 140 5.83 24.31 2.58
N ASP A 141 6.37 23.12 2.85
CA ASP A 141 7.27 22.87 3.99
C ASP A 141 8.76 23.02 3.66
N LEU A 142 9.29 24.18 3.23
CA LEU A 142 10.72 24.27 2.82
C LEU A 142 11.76 24.14 3.96
N GLY A 143 11.39 23.75 5.18
CA GLY A 143 12.26 23.79 6.36
C GLY A 143 13.17 22.56 6.51
N ASP A 144 12.55 21.43 6.86
CA ASP A 144 13.24 20.18 7.22
C ASP A 144 13.19 19.17 6.06
N PRO A 145 14.08 18.18 5.97
CA PRO A 145 13.91 17.08 5.02
C PRO A 145 12.63 16.30 5.37
N THR A 146 11.87 15.86 4.36
CA THR A 146 10.55 15.23 4.58
C THR A 146 10.38 13.97 3.72
N VAL A 147 9.87 12.91 4.33
CA VAL A 147 9.37 11.70 3.67
C VAL A 147 7.85 11.68 3.81
N ALA A 148 7.13 11.46 2.72
CA ALA A 148 5.69 11.58 2.70
C ALA A 148 5.01 10.39 2.00
N PHE A 149 3.99 9.83 2.65
CA PHE A 149 3.20 8.70 2.15
C PHE A 149 1.85 9.20 1.64
N ALA A 150 1.51 8.86 0.39
CA ALA A 150 0.17 9.03 -0.14
C ALA A 150 -0.46 7.64 -0.30
N THR A 151 -1.69 7.44 0.18
CA THR A 151 -2.36 6.15 0.03
C THR A 151 -3.89 6.22 0.05
N ASP A 152 -4.53 5.26 -0.62
CA ASP A 152 -5.94 4.91 -0.39
C ASP A 152 -6.12 3.49 0.20
N GLY A 153 -5.03 2.92 0.70
CA GLY A 153 -4.88 1.55 1.17
C GLY A 153 -4.61 0.52 0.06
N ILE A 154 -4.96 0.82 -1.20
CA ILE A 154 -4.74 -0.07 -2.35
C ILE A 154 -3.52 0.37 -3.16
N LYS A 155 -3.39 1.68 -3.37
CA LYS A 155 -2.21 2.31 -3.96
C LYS A 155 -1.42 3.01 -2.88
N TRP A 156 -0.10 2.91 -2.99
CA TRP A 156 0.82 3.59 -2.10
C TRP A 156 1.92 4.24 -2.94
N LYS A 157 2.23 5.48 -2.61
CA LYS A 157 3.45 6.16 -3.10
C LYS A 157 4.15 6.81 -1.93
N VAL A 158 5.47 6.77 -1.96
CA VAL A 158 6.33 7.39 -0.96
C VAL A 158 7.29 8.34 -1.66
N TYR A 159 7.32 9.57 -1.19
CA TYR A 159 8.16 10.62 -1.71
C TYR A 159 9.21 11.02 -0.67
N ALA A 160 10.37 11.45 -1.14
CA ALA A 160 11.38 12.10 -0.32
C ALA A 160 11.70 13.46 -0.92
N ARG A 161 11.85 14.45 -0.05
CA ARG A 161 12.23 15.81 -0.42
C ARG A 161 13.34 16.30 0.52
N PRO A 162 14.51 16.73 -0.01
CA PRO A 162 15.55 17.35 0.80
C PRO A 162 15.07 18.63 1.50
N ALA A 163 15.84 19.10 2.48
CA ALA A 163 15.58 20.40 3.11
C ALA A 163 15.76 21.54 2.11
N LYS A 164 14.82 22.50 2.12
CA LYS A 164 14.85 23.72 1.27
C LYS A 164 14.90 23.46 -0.24
N ASP A 165 14.53 22.25 -0.67
CA ASP A 165 14.38 21.88 -2.08
C ASP A 165 12.91 21.98 -2.47
N ASP A 166 12.62 22.43 -3.69
CA ASP A 166 11.28 22.46 -4.26
C ASP A 166 10.95 21.17 -5.04
N GLU A 167 11.96 20.36 -5.35
CA GLU A 167 11.80 19.06 -5.98
C GLU A 167 11.66 17.94 -4.95
N HIS A 168 10.65 17.10 -5.16
CA HIS A 168 10.47 15.84 -4.44
C HIS A 168 10.66 14.67 -5.40
N LYS A 169 11.12 13.53 -4.87
CA LYS A 169 11.38 12.32 -5.65
C LYS A 169 10.49 11.19 -5.15
N LEU A 170 9.85 10.48 -6.07
CA LEU A 170 9.20 9.20 -5.77
C LEU A 170 10.29 8.18 -5.45
N ILE A 171 10.23 7.57 -4.26
CA ILE A 171 11.23 6.60 -3.78
C ILE A 171 10.68 5.18 -3.64
N ALA A 172 9.36 5.02 -3.53
CA ALA A 172 8.69 3.72 -3.53
C ALA A 172 7.24 3.88 -4.03
N SER A 173 6.71 2.84 -4.68
CA SER A 173 5.31 2.78 -5.06
C SER A 173 4.84 1.34 -5.23
N ILE A 174 3.59 1.06 -4.84
CA ILE A 174 2.90 -0.20 -5.14
C ILE A 174 1.47 0.09 -5.58
N ASP A 175 0.93 -0.77 -6.43
CA ASP A 175 -0.46 -0.72 -6.89
C ASP A 175 -1.09 -2.11 -6.73
N LEU A 176 -1.99 -2.25 -5.76
CA LEU A 176 -2.66 -3.50 -5.44
C LEU A 176 -4.03 -3.60 -6.11
N SER A 177 -4.35 -2.74 -7.09
CA SER A 177 -5.68 -2.68 -7.72
C SER A 177 -6.09 -4.01 -8.33
N GLU A 178 -5.17 -4.73 -8.98
CA GLU A 178 -5.46 -6.05 -9.55
C GLU A 178 -5.81 -7.08 -8.47
N THR A 179 -5.08 -7.06 -7.35
CA THR A 179 -5.37 -7.93 -6.21
C THR A 179 -6.72 -7.57 -5.58
N PHE A 180 -6.99 -6.28 -5.42
CA PHE A 180 -8.22 -5.75 -4.84
C PHE A 180 -9.46 -6.12 -5.68
N ALA A 181 -9.36 -6.04 -7.01
CA ALA A 181 -10.41 -6.44 -7.96
C ALA A 181 -10.83 -7.92 -7.82
N ARG A 182 -9.93 -8.76 -7.30
CA ARG A 182 -10.20 -10.20 -7.12
C ARG A 182 -10.92 -10.53 -5.80
N LEU A 183 -10.85 -9.65 -4.79
CA LEU A 183 -11.43 -9.92 -3.48
C LEU A 183 -12.96 -10.15 -3.48
N PRO A 184 -13.78 -9.48 -4.31
CA PRO A 184 -15.21 -9.78 -4.39
C PRO A 184 -15.53 -11.24 -4.75
N PHE A 185 -14.66 -11.94 -5.50
CA PHE A 185 -14.87 -13.35 -5.87
C PHE A 185 -14.84 -14.28 -4.65
N ARG A 186 -14.12 -13.89 -3.58
CA ARG A 186 -14.10 -14.61 -2.30
C ARG A 186 -15.50 -14.91 -1.77
N TYR A 187 -16.46 -14.02 -2.00
CA TYR A 187 -17.86 -14.18 -1.55
C TYR A 187 -18.81 -14.68 -2.64
N LYS A 188 -18.50 -14.39 -3.92
CA LYS A 188 -19.34 -14.83 -5.05
C LYS A 188 -19.18 -16.32 -5.34
N GLU A 189 -17.96 -16.84 -5.26
CA GLU A 189 -17.63 -18.19 -5.74
C GLU A 189 -17.38 -19.20 -4.62
N ARG A 190 -17.45 -18.79 -3.34
CA ARG A 190 -17.25 -19.63 -2.15
C ARG A 190 -16.20 -20.76 -2.38
N GLU A 191 -14.93 -20.39 -2.23
CA GLU A 191 -13.74 -21.26 -1.98
C GLU A 191 -12.58 -21.29 -3.00
N SER A 192 -12.59 -20.63 -4.17
CA SER A 192 -11.37 -20.67 -5.01
C SER A 192 -11.15 -19.48 -5.96
N TYR A 193 -10.79 -18.30 -5.42
CA TYR A 193 -9.92 -17.44 -6.24
C TYR A 193 -8.47 -17.90 -6.02
N ASP A 194 -7.69 -17.95 -7.10
CA ASP A 194 -6.34 -18.48 -7.07
C ASP A 194 -5.43 -17.56 -6.22
N THR A 195 -5.25 -17.95 -4.95
CA THR A 195 -4.42 -17.22 -3.99
C THR A 195 -2.96 -17.13 -4.42
N PHE A 196 -2.47 -18.10 -5.21
CA PHE A 196 -1.12 -18.06 -5.75
C PHE A 196 -1.00 -16.99 -6.83
N GLN A 197 -1.91 -16.98 -7.82
CA GLN A 197 -1.92 -15.95 -8.85
C GLN A 197 -2.18 -14.55 -8.29
N THR A 198 -3.03 -14.43 -7.27
CA THR A 198 -3.30 -13.15 -6.62
C THR A 198 -2.07 -12.63 -5.87
N ARG A 199 -1.30 -13.50 -5.22
CA ARG A 199 0.00 -13.10 -4.63
C ARG A 199 1.03 -12.70 -5.68
N GLN A 200 1.06 -13.37 -6.83
CA GLN A 200 1.96 -12.97 -7.93
C GLN A 200 1.64 -11.57 -8.47
N ALA A 201 0.37 -11.15 -8.42
CA ALA A 201 -0.03 -9.78 -8.79
C ALA A 201 0.45 -8.72 -7.78
N MET A 202 0.87 -9.12 -6.57
CA MET A 202 1.43 -8.23 -5.54
C MET A 202 2.95 -8.10 -5.69
N GLY A 203 3.47 -8.11 -6.93
CA GLY A 203 4.90 -7.96 -7.20
C GLY A 203 5.51 -6.72 -6.54
N ASP A 204 6.77 -6.84 -6.12
CA ASP A 204 7.58 -5.75 -5.56
C ASP A 204 7.03 -5.09 -4.29
N VAL A 205 6.11 -5.71 -3.53
CA VAL A 205 5.63 -5.13 -2.25
C VAL A 205 6.72 -4.89 -1.21
N ASP A 206 7.84 -5.59 -1.32
CA ASP A 206 8.98 -5.44 -0.42
C ASP A 206 9.63 -4.05 -0.55
N VAL A 207 9.36 -3.28 -1.62
CA VAL A 207 9.81 -1.88 -1.74
C VAL A 207 9.17 -0.97 -0.69
N MET A 208 8.04 -1.38 -0.12
CA MET A 208 7.35 -0.67 0.96
C MET A 208 7.87 -1.03 2.35
N GLU A 209 8.75 -2.03 2.48
CA GLU A 209 9.40 -2.32 3.75
C GLU A 209 10.11 -1.08 4.29
N LYS A 210 10.02 -0.89 5.62
CA LYS A 210 10.69 0.21 6.30
C LYS A 210 12.16 0.34 5.92
N THR A 211 12.90 -0.77 5.95
CA THR A 211 14.34 -0.78 5.64
C THR A 211 14.63 -0.44 4.17
N ALA A 212 13.71 -0.75 3.26
CA ALA A 212 13.81 -0.36 1.86
C ALA A 212 13.59 1.15 1.71
N ILE A 213 12.54 1.69 2.32
CA ILE A 213 12.20 3.12 2.27
C ILE A 213 13.30 3.96 2.94
N GLU A 214 13.75 3.61 4.14
CA GLU A 214 14.82 4.31 4.87
C GLU A 214 16.10 4.40 4.04
N ARG A 215 16.47 3.31 3.37
CA ARG A 215 17.63 3.24 2.48
C ARG A 215 17.48 4.10 1.23
N GLN A 216 16.29 4.18 0.63
CA GLN A 216 16.06 5.06 -0.52
C GLN A 216 16.02 6.53 -0.09
N ALA A 217 15.33 6.84 1.01
CA ALA A 217 15.28 8.19 1.57
C ALA A 217 16.69 8.72 1.89
N THR A 218 17.55 7.92 2.51
CA THR A 218 18.94 8.30 2.83
C THR A 218 19.79 8.68 1.60
N LYS A 219 19.44 8.21 0.40
CA LYS A 219 20.14 8.60 -0.83
C LYS A 219 19.66 9.94 -1.38
N ILE A 220 18.47 10.37 -0.97
CA ILE A 220 17.82 11.58 -1.47
C ILE A 220 18.01 12.74 -0.50
N LEU A 221 17.74 12.52 0.79
CA LEU A 221 17.83 13.51 1.86
C LEU A 221 19.28 13.88 2.15
#